data_AF-A0AAU5USW3-F1
#
_entry.id   AF-A0AAU5USW3-F1
#
_cell.length_a   1.000
_cell.length_b   1.000
_cell.length_c   1.000
_cell.angle_alpha   90.00
_cell.angle_beta   90.00
_cell.angle_gamma   90.00
#
_symmetry.space_group_name_H-M   'P 1'
#
loop_
_entity.id
_entity.type
_entity.pdbx_description
1 polymer ?
#
loop_
_entity_poly.entity_id
_entity_poly.type
_entity_poly.pdbx_seq_one_letter_code
_entity_poly.pdbx_strand_id
1 'polypeptide(L)'
;MLDLLPIAAACFGIPQYLPQILKLRRTGDTAGVSWSWATLTSINNAAWFCYFMASGYWTASLPSTAASTLAATVSVLLVRRGALNRRAIGWISAWAGLLALAATVGGRVGLGTLLAAASIVQVAPSLWTAYRTTHPTGISKGTWALVCGELSCWLIFGLWKSDARLITLGITGVLAGILMLARAQQAGVLSEQR
;
A
#
# COMPACT_ATOMS: atom_id res chain seq x y z
N MET A 1 5.25 -7.91 -23.14
CA MET A 1 6.19 -7.81 -22.01
C MET A 1 5.70 -6.83 -20.93
N LEU A 2 5.22 -5.63 -21.30
CA LEU A 2 4.72 -4.64 -20.33
C LEU A 2 3.49 -5.09 -19.53
N ASP A 3 2.67 -6.03 -20.06
CA ASP A 3 1.59 -6.68 -19.29
C ASP A 3 2.07 -7.42 -18.03
N LEU A 4 3.36 -7.79 -17.93
CA LEU A 4 3.91 -8.50 -16.78
C LEU A 4 4.45 -7.56 -15.69
N LEU A 5 4.43 -6.24 -15.91
CA LEU A 5 4.86 -5.26 -14.91
C LEU A 5 4.13 -5.38 -13.56
N PRO A 6 2.82 -5.68 -13.49
CA PRO A 6 2.17 -5.92 -12.21
C PRO A 6 2.75 -7.11 -11.45
N ILE A 7 3.20 -8.16 -12.17
CA ILE A 7 3.86 -9.32 -11.54
C ILE A 7 5.22 -8.92 -10.99
N ALA A 8 6.00 -8.14 -11.75
CA ALA A 8 7.25 -7.57 -11.25
C ALA A 8 7.01 -6.66 -10.02
N ALA A 9 5.95 -5.85 -10.05
CA ALA A 9 5.53 -5.03 -8.90
C ALA A 9 5.26 -5.90 -7.66
N ALA A 10 4.59 -7.04 -7.83
CA ALA A 10 4.32 -7.98 -6.75
C ALA A 10 5.61 -8.55 -6.12
N CYS A 11 6.67 -8.75 -6.91
CA CYS A 11 7.97 -9.18 -6.38
C CYS A 11 8.59 -8.15 -5.40
N PHE A 12 8.26 -6.86 -5.54
CA PHE A 12 8.66 -5.82 -4.60
C PHE A 12 7.67 -5.66 -3.43
N GLY A 13 6.36 -5.80 -3.70
CA GLY A 13 5.29 -5.62 -2.72
C GLY A 13 5.14 -6.78 -1.73
N ILE A 14 5.15 -8.02 -2.22
CA ILE A 14 4.86 -9.23 -1.41
C ILE A 14 5.86 -9.45 -0.27
N PRO A 15 7.19 -9.28 -0.46
CA PRO A 15 8.16 -9.49 0.61
C PRO A 15 7.90 -8.63 1.85
N GLN A 16 7.16 -7.51 1.73
CA GLN A 16 6.84 -6.62 2.86
C GLN A 16 5.86 -7.27 3.86
N TYR A 17 5.05 -8.25 3.45
CA TYR A 17 4.08 -8.94 4.31
C TYR A 17 4.67 -10.12 5.06
N LEU A 18 5.67 -10.80 4.47
CA LEU A 18 6.23 -12.05 5.01
C LEU A 18 6.79 -11.90 6.44
N PRO A 19 7.64 -10.91 6.75
CA PRO A 19 8.21 -10.75 8.09
C PRO A 19 7.13 -10.59 9.16
N GLN A 20 6.06 -9.85 8.86
CA GLN A 20 4.97 -9.62 9.81
C GLN A 20 4.18 -10.91 10.09
N ILE A 21 3.86 -11.68 9.05
CA ILE A 21 3.17 -12.97 9.18
C ILE A 21 4.04 -13.96 9.97
N LEU A 22 5.33 -14.04 9.63
CA LEU A 22 6.27 -14.94 10.31
C LEU A 22 6.46 -14.55 11.77
N LYS A 23 6.60 -13.25 12.07
CA LYS A 23 6.67 -12.74 13.45
C LYS A 23 5.42 -13.14 14.23
N LEU A 24 4.22 -12.80 13.74
CA LEU A 24 2.96 -13.08 14.43
C LEU A 24 2.74 -14.59 14.66
N ARG A 25 3.14 -15.43 13.71
CA ARG A 25 3.04 -16.90 13.85
C ARG A 25 4.03 -17.46 14.86
N ARG A 26 5.28 -16.97 14.87
CA ARG A 26 6.35 -17.49 15.72
C ARG A 26 6.24 -17.01 17.17
N THR A 27 5.99 -15.73 17.39
CA THR A 27 6.08 -15.12 18.72
C THR A 27 4.72 -14.81 19.34
N GLY A 28 3.67 -14.68 18.51
CA GLY A 28 2.37 -14.18 18.95
C GLY A 28 2.36 -12.69 19.34
N ASP A 29 3.51 -12.00 19.23
CA ASP A 29 3.65 -10.59 19.57
C ASP A 29 3.04 -9.70 18.49
N THR A 30 2.07 -8.89 18.90
CA THR A 30 1.34 -7.96 18.04
C THR A 30 1.94 -6.55 18.03
N ALA A 31 2.97 -6.30 18.85
CA ALA A 31 3.62 -5.00 18.91
C ALA A 31 4.19 -4.59 17.54
N GLY A 32 3.88 -3.35 17.15
CA GLY A 32 4.30 -2.76 15.87
C GLY A 32 3.48 -3.20 14.66
N VAL A 33 2.44 -4.03 14.81
CA VAL A 33 1.57 -4.44 13.70
C VAL A 33 0.14 -3.94 13.94
N SER A 34 -0.34 -3.06 13.07
CA SER A 34 -1.67 -2.45 13.20
C SER A 34 -2.75 -3.29 12.51
N TRP A 35 -3.78 -3.69 13.27
CA TRP A 35 -4.96 -4.37 12.73
C TRP A 35 -5.71 -3.50 11.71
N SER A 36 -5.85 -2.21 12.00
CA SER A 36 -6.54 -1.27 11.11
C SER A 36 -5.81 -1.14 9.77
N TRP A 37 -4.48 -1.07 9.80
CA TRP A 37 -3.66 -1.06 8.59
C TRP A 37 -3.82 -2.34 7.79
N ALA A 38 -3.67 -3.51 8.42
CA ALA A 38 -3.79 -4.80 7.72
C ALA A 38 -5.18 -4.97 7.07
N THR A 39 -6.24 -4.56 7.78
CA THR A 39 -7.61 -4.65 7.29
C THR A 39 -7.87 -3.67 6.14
N LEU A 40 -7.44 -2.41 6.25
CA LEU A 40 -7.56 -1.43 5.16
C LEU A 40 -6.76 -1.85 3.93
N THR A 41 -5.55 -2.36 4.11
CA THR A 41 -4.73 -2.88 3.01
C THR A 41 -5.43 -4.04 2.30
N SER A 42 -6.06 -4.94 3.06
CA SER A 42 -6.83 -6.05 2.48
C SER A 42 -8.02 -5.56 1.65
N ILE A 43 -8.82 -4.63 2.20
CA ILE A 43 -10.01 -4.06 1.55
C ILE A 43 -9.62 -3.25 0.30
N ASN A 44 -8.59 -2.41 0.39
CA ASN A 44 -8.11 -1.61 -0.74
C ASN A 44 -7.61 -2.50 -1.88
N ASN A 45 -6.89 -3.58 -1.57
CA ASN A 45 -6.44 -4.51 -2.60
C ASN A 45 -7.59 -5.35 -3.18
N ALA A 46 -8.62 -5.69 -2.40
CA ALA A 46 -9.84 -6.29 -2.94
C ALA A 46 -10.58 -5.34 -3.89
N ALA A 47 -10.63 -4.04 -3.56
CA ALA A 47 -11.19 -3.02 -4.43
C ALA A 47 -10.36 -2.82 -5.72
N TRP A 48 -9.03 -2.82 -5.62
CA TRP A 48 -8.14 -2.83 -6.79
C TRP A 48 -8.33 -4.08 -7.66
N PHE A 49 -8.53 -5.26 -7.05
CA PHE A 49 -8.89 -6.47 -7.79
C PHE A 49 -10.18 -6.26 -8.59
N CYS A 50 -11.25 -5.76 -7.97
CA CYS A 50 -12.50 -5.46 -8.68
C CYS A 50 -12.27 -4.46 -9.83
N TYR A 51 -11.47 -3.42 -9.59
CA TYR A 51 -11.08 -2.45 -10.62
C TYR A 51 -10.35 -3.10 -11.80
N PHE A 52 -9.38 -3.98 -11.52
CA PHE A 52 -8.59 -4.67 -12.54
C PHE A 52 -9.42 -5.65 -13.35
N MET A 53 -10.29 -6.41 -12.70
CA MET A 53 -11.24 -7.29 -13.36
C MET A 53 -12.17 -6.51 -14.30
N ALA A 54 -12.76 -5.41 -13.81
CA ALA A 54 -13.59 -4.54 -14.62
C ALA A 54 -12.83 -3.83 -15.76
N SER A 55 -11.51 -3.70 -15.64
CA SER A 55 -10.64 -3.09 -16.65
C SER A 55 -10.03 -4.12 -17.62
N GLY A 56 -10.25 -5.42 -17.42
CA GLY A 56 -9.63 -6.49 -18.20
C GLY A 56 -8.12 -6.69 -17.94
N TYR A 57 -7.60 -6.17 -16.82
CA TYR A 57 -6.18 -6.24 -16.45
C TYR A 57 -5.87 -7.49 -15.63
N TRP A 58 -5.94 -8.66 -16.26
CA TRP A 58 -5.80 -9.96 -15.61
C TRP A 58 -4.47 -10.16 -14.88
N THR A 59 -3.36 -9.69 -15.44
CA THR A 59 -2.05 -9.81 -14.79
C THR A 59 -1.93 -8.95 -13.53
N ALA A 60 -2.69 -7.86 -13.44
CA ALA A 60 -2.75 -6.97 -12.27
C ALA A 60 -3.68 -7.50 -11.16
N SER A 61 -4.67 -8.34 -11.50
CA SER A 61 -5.57 -8.94 -10.50
C SER A 61 -4.85 -9.96 -9.61
N LEU A 62 -3.82 -10.64 -10.12
CA LEU A 62 -2.99 -11.58 -9.36
C LEU A 62 -2.26 -10.90 -8.16
N PRO A 63 -1.44 -9.84 -8.37
CA PRO A 63 -0.84 -9.07 -7.28
C PRO A 63 -1.85 -8.57 -6.24
N SER A 64 -2.98 -8.01 -6.68
CA SER A 64 -4.02 -7.53 -5.77
C SER A 64 -4.65 -8.64 -4.94
N THR A 65 -4.87 -9.81 -5.54
CA THR A 65 -5.41 -10.97 -4.81
C THR A 65 -4.41 -11.46 -3.77
N ALA A 66 -3.13 -11.56 -4.14
CA ALA A 66 -2.06 -11.95 -3.21
C ALA A 66 -1.93 -10.95 -2.04
N ALA A 67 -1.87 -9.64 -2.34
CA ALA A 67 -1.78 -8.62 -1.31
C ALA A 67 -3.03 -8.60 -0.41
N SER A 68 -4.23 -8.73 -0.98
CA SER A 68 -5.48 -8.76 -0.22
C SER A 68 -5.54 -9.94 0.74
N THR A 69 -5.16 -11.14 0.27
CA THR A 69 -5.18 -12.38 1.08
C THR A 69 -4.11 -12.40 2.15
N LEU A 70 -2.89 -11.93 1.86
CA LEU A 70 -1.82 -11.82 2.85
C LEU A 70 -2.17 -10.81 3.95
N ALA A 71 -2.70 -9.64 3.57
CA ALA A 71 -3.14 -8.63 4.53
C ALA A 71 -4.34 -9.11 5.36
N ALA A 72 -5.30 -9.81 4.74
CA ALA A 72 -6.41 -10.45 5.45
C ALA A 72 -5.90 -11.48 6.48
N THR A 73 -4.90 -12.27 6.10
CA THR A 73 -4.27 -13.25 7.01
C THR A 73 -3.66 -12.55 8.22
N VAL A 74 -2.94 -11.45 8.03
CA VAL A 74 -2.41 -10.63 9.14
C VAL A 74 -3.55 -10.10 10.02
N SER A 75 -4.60 -9.55 9.42
CA SER A 75 -5.78 -9.04 10.14
C SER A 75 -6.43 -10.12 11.00
N VAL A 76 -6.68 -11.31 10.45
CA VAL A 76 -7.26 -12.45 11.18
C VAL A 76 -6.36 -12.91 12.32
N LEU A 77 -5.03 -12.99 12.10
CA LEU A 77 -4.09 -13.34 13.15
C LEU A 77 -4.12 -12.33 14.30
N LEU A 78 -4.22 -11.04 14.02
CA LEU A 78 -4.32 -9.99 15.03
C LEU A 78 -5.63 -10.07 15.82
N VAL A 79 -6.76 -10.32 15.16
CA VAL A 79 -8.06 -10.53 15.85
C VAL A 79 -7.99 -11.73 16.78
N ARG A 80 -7.44 -12.86 16.32
CA ARG A 80 -7.26 -14.07 17.13
C ARG A 80 -6.36 -13.86 18.34
N ARG A 81 -5.54 -12.81 18.34
CA ARG A 81 -4.64 -12.43 19.43
C ARG A 81 -5.16 -11.25 20.26
N GLY A 82 -6.42 -10.84 20.07
CA GLY A 82 -7.05 -9.76 20.84
C GLY A 82 -6.62 -8.35 20.45
N ALA A 83 -5.85 -8.18 19.37
CA ALA A 83 -5.35 -6.87 18.91
C ALA A 83 -6.35 -6.10 18.01
N LEU A 84 -7.65 -6.35 18.19
CA LEU A 84 -8.71 -5.68 17.44
C LEU A 84 -8.83 -4.22 17.87
N ASN A 85 -8.69 -3.29 16.92
CA ASN A 85 -8.98 -1.88 17.17
C ASN A 85 -10.47 -1.57 16.93
N ARG A 86 -11.29 -1.72 17.98
CA ARG A 86 -12.74 -1.49 17.91
C ARG A 86 -13.13 -0.10 17.43
N ARG A 87 -12.35 0.93 17.79
CA ARG A 87 -12.61 2.33 17.35
C ARG A 87 -12.47 2.50 15.85
N ALA A 88 -11.61 1.71 15.21
CA ALA A 88 -11.39 1.76 13.77
C ALA A 88 -12.46 1.02 12.96
N ILE A 89 -13.29 0.17 13.59
CA ILE A 89 -14.32 -0.61 12.87
C ILE A 89 -15.27 0.32 12.12
N GLY A 90 -15.81 1.34 12.78
CA GLY A 90 -16.74 2.28 12.14
C GLY A 90 -16.13 2.97 10.91
N TRP A 91 -14.88 3.43 11.01
CA TRP A 91 -14.17 4.06 9.90
C TRP A 91 -13.87 3.10 8.75
N ILE A 92 -13.45 1.87 9.07
CA ILE A 92 -13.18 0.83 8.07
C ILE A 92 -14.47 0.41 7.35
N SER A 93 -15.56 0.23 8.10
CA SER A 93 -16.87 -0.09 7.55
C SER A 93 -17.41 1.04 6.67
N ALA A 94 -17.28 2.30 7.11
CA ALA A 94 -17.65 3.46 6.31
C ALA A 94 -16.82 3.53 5.02
N TRP A 95 -15.51 3.28 5.09
CA TRP A 95 -14.64 3.25 3.92
C TRP A 95 -15.00 2.11 2.95
N ALA A 96 -15.26 0.91 3.46
CA ALA A 96 -15.72 -0.22 2.64
C ALA A 96 -17.07 0.08 1.97
N GLY A 97 -18.00 0.71 2.69
CA GLY A 97 -19.27 1.19 2.16
C GLY A 97 -19.08 2.23 1.06
N LEU A 98 -18.17 3.18 1.24
CA LEU A 98 -17.85 4.19 0.23
C LEU A 98 -17.23 3.57 -1.03
N LEU A 99 -16.34 2.58 -0.89
CA LEU A 99 -15.80 1.82 -2.02
C LEU A 99 -16.90 1.06 -2.77
N ALA A 100 -17.81 0.41 -2.05
CA ALA A 100 -18.96 -0.27 -2.65
C ALA A 100 -19.90 0.70 -3.38
N LEU A 101 -20.15 1.88 -2.79
CA LEU A 101 -20.94 2.93 -3.42
C LEU A 101 -20.25 3.47 -4.69
N ALA A 102 -18.94 3.71 -4.64
CA ALA A 102 -18.17 4.16 -5.80
C ALA A 102 -18.16 3.12 -6.93
N ALA A 103 -18.10 1.82 -6.58
CA ALA A 103 -18.17 0.74 -7.54
C ALA A 103 -19.56 0.58 -8.17
N THR A 104 -20.64 0.79 -7.40
CA THR A 104 -22.02 0.62 -7.88
C THR A 104 -22.53 1.82 -8.66
N VAL A 105 -22.26 3.05 -8.19
CA VAL A 105 -22.74 4.29 -8.82
C VAL A 105 -21.78 4.78 -9.90
N GLY A 106 -20.48 4.81 -9.60
CA GLY A 106 -19.45 5.31 -10.52
C GLY A 106 -18.80 4.24 -11.38
N GLY A 107 -19.16 2.98 -11.17
CA GLY A 107 -18.57 1.85 -11.88
C GLY A 107 -17.05 1.76 -11.71
N ARG A 108 -16.39 1.29 -12.77
CA ARG A 108 -14.93 1.21 -12.87
C ARG A 108 -14.24 2.57 -12.67
N VAL A 109 -14.81 3.65 -13.19
CA VAL A 109 -14.19 4.99 -13.11
C VAL A 109 -14.26 5.51 -11.69
N GLY A 110 -15.44 5.49 -11.06
CA GLY A 110 -15.63 5.96 -9.69
C GLY A 110 -14.75 5.20 -8.70
N LEU A 111 -14.73 3.87 -8.77
CA LEU A 111 -13.89 3.03 -7.91
C LEU A 111 -12.39 3.35 -8.07
N GLY A 112 -11.90 3.40 -9.30
CA GLY A 112 -10.48 3.69 -9.56
C GLY A 112 -10.08 5.10 -9.12
N THR A 113 -10.94 6.09 -9.35
CA THR A 113 -10.68 7.48 -8.95
C THR A 113 -10.61 7.61 -7.43
N LEU A 114 -11.54 6.97 -6.71
CA LEU A 114 -11.54 6.96 -5.25
C LEU A 114 -10.28 6.27 -4.70
N LEU A 115 -9.85 5.15 -5.29
CA LEU A 115 -8.62 4.46 -4.90
C LEU A 115 -7.36 5.29 -5.19
N ALA A 116 -7.31 5.97 -6.34
CA ALA A 116 -6.21 6.88 -6.68
C ALA A 116 -6.13 8.06 -5.70
N ALA A 117 -7.27 8.69 -5.39
CA ALA A 117 -7.33 9.76 -4.39
C ALA A 117 -6.89 9.25 -3.00
N ALA A 118 -7.34 8.06 -2.60
CA ALA A 118 -6.92 7.45 -1.34
C ALA A 118 -5.41 7.19 -1.30
N SER A 119 -4.77 6.87 -2.43
CA SER A 119 -3.32 6.64 -2.48
C SER A 119 -2.52 7.91 -2.14
N ILE A 120 -3.00 9.08 -2.57
CA ILE A 120 -2.42 10.38 -2.23
C ILE A 120 -2.51 10.62 -0.72
N VAL A 121 -3.71 10.43 -0.16
CA VAL A 121 -3.97 10.64 1.27
C VAL A 121 -3.15 9.69 2.13
N GLN A 122 -2.97 8.43 1.72
CA GLN A 122 -2.24 7.41 2.48
C GLN A 122 -0.75 7.74 2.65
N VAL A 123 -0.15 8.43 1.68
CA VAL A 123 1.27 8.74 1.69
C VAL A 123 1.59 9.99 2.52
N ALA A 124 0.64 10.94 2.60
CA ALA A 124 0.86 12.24 3.22
C ALA A 124 1.38 12.18 4.68
N PRO A 125 0.85 11.32 5.59
CA PRO A 125 1.35 11.24 6.97
C PRO A 125 2.82 10.81 7.07
N SER A 126 3.25 9.90 6.20
CA SER A 126 4.64 9.41 6.17
C SER A 126 5.61 10.52 5.77
N LEU A 127 5.29 11.26 4.70
CA LEU A 127 6.07 12.40 4.26
C LEU A 127 6.08 13.51 5.32
N TRP A 128 4.91 13.84 5.86
CA TRP A 128 4.78 14.84 6.90
C TRP A 128 5.67 14.54 8.10
N THR A 129 5.60 13.30 8.62
CA THR A 129 6.38 12.88 9.78
C THR A 129 7.88 12.90 9.47
N ALA A 130 8.29 12.42 8.30
CA ALA A 130 9.70 12.38 7.88
C ALA A 130 10.34 13.77 7.77
N TYR A 131 9.59 14.75 7.25
CA TYR A 131 10.10 16.11 7.04
C TYR A 131 9.95 17.02 8.26
N ARG A 132 9.02 16.71 9.18
CA ARG A 132 8.90 17.43 10.46
C ARG A 132 9.84 16.93 11.54
N THR A 133 10.30 15.68 11.46
CA THR A 133 11.20 15.10 12.46
C THR A 133 12.64 15.50 12.17
N THR A 134 13.35 16.05 13.15
CA THR A 134 14.76 16.47 13.02
C THR A 134 15.70 15.28 12.77
N HIS A 135 15.53 14.20 13.54
CA HIS A 135 16.30 12.96 13.43
C HIS A 135 15.39 11.75 13.13
N PRO A 136 15.02 11.52 11.86
CA PRO A 136 14.10 10.44 11.51
C PRO A 136 14.82 9.09 11.57
N THR A 137 14.66 8.37 12.69
CA THR A 137 15.22 7.02 12.88
C THR A 137 14.34 5.90 12.31
N GLY A 138 13.12 6.22 11.87
CA GLY A 138 12.13 5.26 11.38
C GLY A 138 12.10 5.03 9.86
N ILE A 139 13.00 5.64 9.08
CA ILE A 139 12.97 5.54 7.62
C ILE A 139 13.92 4.43 7.13
N SER A 140 13.33 3.28 6.79
CA SER A 140 14.07 2.18 6.14
C SER A 140 14.33 2.48 4.66
N LYS A 141 15.59 2.71 4.29
CA LYS A 141 16.01 2.91 2.88
C LYS A 141 15.59 1.74 2.00
N GLY A 142 15.77 0.50 2.47
CA GLY A 142 15.39 -0.71 1.73
C GLY A 142 13.89 -0.78 1.46
N THR A 143 13.06 -0.46 2.45
CA THR A 143 11.59 -0.46 2.29
C THR A 143 11.15 0.58 1.27
N TRP A 144 11.66 1.81 1.36
CA TRP A 144 11.29 2.86 0.42
C TRP A 144 11.85 2.64 -1.00
N ALA A 145 12.98 1.94 -1.14
CA ALA A 145 13.47 1.49 -2.45
C ALA A 145 12.54 0.45 -3.08
N LEU A 146 12.06 -0.54 -2.30
CA LEU A 146 11.07 -1.51 -2.76
C LEU A 146 9.76 -0.83 -3.17
N VAL A 147 9.24 0.09 -2.36
CA VAL A 147 8.04 0.87 -2.67
C VAL A 147 8.24 1.69 -3.95
N CYS A 148 9.39 2.34 -4.12
CA CYS A 148 9.70 3.10 -5.32
C CYS A 148 9.74 2.20 -6.56
N GLY A 149 10.36 1.01 -6.47
CA GLY A 149 10.40 0.02 -7.56
C GLY A 149 9.02 -0.50 -7.93
N GLU A 150 8.22 -0.90 -6.94
CA GLU A 150 6.84 -1.34 -7.12
C GLU A 150 5.99 -0.29 -7.83
N LEU A 151 6.04 0.95 -7.36
CA LEU A 151 5.22 2.05 -7.88
C LEU A 151 5.71 2.53 -9.24
N SER A 152 7.00 2.36 -9.55
CA SER A 152 7.52 2.58 -10.90
C SER A 152 6.94 1.56 -11.89
N CYS A 153 6.81 0.29 -11.50
CA CYS A 153 6.15 -0.71 -12.33
C CYS A 153 4.68 -0.36 -12.59
N TRP A 154 3.95 0.07 -11.55
CA TRP A 154 2.57 0.54 -11.70
C TRP A 154 2.44 1.79 -12.57
N LEU A 155 3.38 2.73 -12.46
CA LEU A 155 3.41 3.92 -13.29
C LEU A 155 3.59 3.58 -14.77
N ILE A 156 4.60 2.76 -15.10
CA ILE A 156 4.87 2.36 -16.48
C ILE A 156 3.69 1.56 -17.04
N PHE A 157 3.10 0.67 -16.24
CA PHE A 157 1.91 -0.08 -16.63
C PHE A 157 0.70 0.84 -16.88
N GLY A 158 0.49 1.84 -16.02
CA GLY A 158 -0.56 2.84 -16.17
C GLY A 158 -0.38 3.70 -17.42
N LEU A 159 0.84 4.15 -17.71
CA LEU A 159 1.18 4.88 -18.93
C LEU A 159 0.89 4.02 -20.17
N TRP A 160 1.30 2.75 -20.14
CA TRP A 160 1.11 1.81 -21.23
C TRP A 160 -0.37 1.48 -21.49
N LYS A 161 -1.19 1.36 -20.44
CA LYS A 161 -2.66 1.19 -20.56
C LYS A 161 -3.41 2.52 -20.74
N SER A 162 -2.71 3.65 -20.76
CA SER A 162 -3.29 5.01 -20.75
C SER A 162 -4.35 5.20 -19.64
N ASP A 163 -4.08 4.63 -18.47
CA ASP A 163 -4.98 4.65 -17.33
C ASP A 163 -4.55 5.71 -16.31
N ALA A 164 -5.26 6.83 -16.31
CA ALA A 164 -5.03 7.95 -15.41
C ALA A 164 -4.97 7.54 -13.93
N ARG A 165 -5.74 6.53 -13.50
CA ARG A 165 -5.82 6.13 -12.09
C ARG A 165 -4.55 5.43 -11.63
N LEU A 166 -3.98 4.59 -12.50
CA LEU A 166 -2.70 3.92 -12.26
C LEU A 166 -1.51 4.85 -12.43
N ILE A 167 -1.62 5.83 -13.35
CA ILE A 167 -0.63 6.90 -13.47
C ILE A 167 -0.60 7.73 -12.17
N THR A 168 -1.75 8.14 -11.64
CA THR A 168 -1.84 8.87 -10.37
C THR A 168 -1.26 8.06 -9.22
N LEU A 169 -1.62 6.78 -9.09
CA LEU A 169 -1.06 5.87 -8.10
C LEU A 169 0.48 5.82 -8.21
N GLY A 170 0.98 5.55 -9.41
CA GLY A 170 2.40 5.41 -9.70
C GLY A 170 3.19 6.68 -9.42
N ILE A 171 2.77 7.83 -9.95
CA ILE A 171 3.42 9.13 -9.72
C ILE A 171 3.47 9.44 -8.21
N THR A 172 2.35 9.26 -7.51
CA THR A 172 2.24 9.55 -6.08
C THR A 172 3.27 8.73 -5.29
N GLY A 173 3.33 7.42 -5.51
CA GLY A 173 4.24 6.57 -4.75
C GLY A 173 5.71 6.68 -5.18
N VAL A 174 5.99 6.94 -6.46
CA VAL A 174 7.36 7.21 -6.92
C VAL A 174 7.90 8.50 -6.30
N LEU A 175 7.13 9.58 -6.36
CA LEU A 175 7.52 10.86 -5.73
C LEU A 175 7.74 10.68 -4.23
N ALA A 176 6.85 9.96 -3.55
CA ALA A 176 7.00 9.68 -2.14
C ALA A 176 8.23 8.84 -1.82
N GLY A 177 8.49 7.80 -2.62
CA GLY A 177 9.69 6.97 -2.50
C GLY A 177 10.96 7.77 -2.63
N ILE A 178 11.05 8.64 -3.64
CA ILE A 178 12.20 9.52 -3.86
C ILE A 178 12.39 10.48 -2.69
N LEU A 179 11.32 11.14 -2.23
CA LEU A 179 11.38 12.08 -1.10
C LEU A 179 11.83 11.39 0.19
N MET A 180 11.30 10.21 0.48
CA MET A 180 11.67 9.44 1.68
C MET A 180 13.12 8.94 1.62
N LEU A 181 13.57 8.47 0.46
CA LEU A 181 14.96 8.06 0.25
C LEU A 181 15.93 9.25 0.40
N ALA A 182 15.61 10.39 -0.19
CA ALA A 182 16.38 11.61 -0.05
C ALA A 182 16.48 12.06 1.42
N ARG A 183 15.35 12.02 2.15
CA ARG A 183 15.32 12.36 3.57
C ARG A 183 16.15 11.41 4.42
N ALA A 184 16.12 10.11 4.13
CA ALA A 184 16.92 9.10 4.80
C ALA A 184 18.42 9.26 4.54
N GLN A 185 18.80 9.66 3.32
CA GLN A 185 20.19 9.94 2.98
C GLN A 185 20.71 11.18 3.72
N GLN A 186 19.95 12.27 3.73
CA GLN A 186 20.29 13.48 4.49
C GLN A 186 20.48 13.20 5.98
N ALA A 187 19.59 12.40 6.58
CA ALA A 187 19.69 12.03 7.99
C ALA A 187 20.96 11.21 8.30
N GLY A 188 21.36 10.30 7.39
CA GLY A 188 22.58 9.50 7.54
C GLY A 188 23.86 10.34 7.45
N VAL A 189 23.91 11.31 6.55
CA VAL A 189 25.06 12.25 6.44
C VAL A 189 25.23 13.05 7.73
N LEU A 190 24.13 13.54 8.31
CA LEU A 190 24.18 14.32 9.55
C LEU A 190 24.62 13.49 10.77
N SER A 191 24.41 12.17 10.76
CA SER A 191 24.90 11.29 11.83
C SER A 191 26.39 10.97 11.74
N GLU A 192 26.98 10.97 10.55
CA GLU A 192 28.42 10.73 10.36
C GLU A 192 29.29 11.97 10.70
N GLN A 193 28.69 13.15 10.80
CA GLN A 193 29.37 14.41 11.13
C GLN A 193 29.39 14.76 12.62
N ARG A 194 28.75 13.96 13.49
CA ARG A 194 28.77 14.11 14.96
C ARG A 194 29.72 13.11 15.60
#